data_AF-A0A352UCA5-F1
#
_entry.id   AF-A0A352UCA5-F1
#
_cell.length_a   1.000
_cell.length_b   1.000
_cell.length_c   1.000
_cell.angle_alpha   90.00
_cell.angle_beta   90.00
_cell.angle_gamma   90.00
#
_symmetry.space_group_name_H-M   'P 1'
#
loop_
_entity.id
_entity.type
_entity.pdbx_description
1 polymer ?
#
loop_
_entity_poly.entity_id
_entity_poly.type
_entity_poly.pdbx_seq_one_letter_code
_entity_poly.pdbx_strand_id
1 'polypeptide(L)'
;MNVARVFPNVSFDRMVDMIFTNDGSDRAFQTLQPGQIKVLDSTGEDAQVHEFMDIRSRVGDRGNEEGLLGLALDPDFSANGFFYTYYSAASPRRSVISRFSVSADTPDQAVPDSELVIMEVAQPFSNHNGGQIRFGPDGFLYISLGDGGSRGDPNGNGQNRSSLLGSILRI
;
A
#
# COMPACT_ATOMS: atom_id res chain seq x y z
N MET A 1 6.72 -15.13 28.75
CA MET A 1 5.91 -14.38 27.77
C MET A 1 5.31 -15.41 26.83
N ASN A 2 3.99 -15.58 26.84
CA ASN A 2 3.32 -16.53 25.94
C ASN A 2 2.94 -15.78 24.66
N VAL A 3 3.39 -16.27 23.51
CA VAL A 3 2.96 -15.78 22.20
C VAL A 3 1.68 -16.55 21.85
N ALA A 4 0.63 -15.83 21.48
CA ALA A 4 -0.64 -16.39 21.02
C ALA A 4 -1.01 -15.81 19.66
N ARG A 5 -1.74 -16.59 18.85
CA ARG A 5 -2.25 -16.13 17.57
C ARG A 5 -3.47 -15.24 17.82
N VAL A 6 -3.39 -13.97 17.42
CA VAL A 6 -4.46 -12.98 17.64
C VAL A 6 -5.62 -13.14 16.64
N PHE A 7 -5.31 -13.57 15.40
CA PHE A 7 -6.29 -13.74 14.32
C PHE A 7 -6.23 -15.18 13.76
N PRO A 8 -6.76 -16.17 14.49
CA PRO A 8 -6.75 -17.58 14.08
C PRO A 8 -7.50 -17.83 12.77
N ASN A 9 -8.54 -17.04 12.50
CA ASN A 9 -9.46 -17.24 11.38
C ASN A 9 -9.21 -16.31 10.18
N VAL A 10 -8.21 -15.42 10.26
CA VAL A 10 -7.84 -14.51 9.17
C VAL A 10 -6.76 -15.16 8.30
N SER A 11 -6.97 -15.14 6.98
CA SER A 11 -5.94 -15.51 6.02
C SER A 11 -4.96 -14.36 5.83
N PHE A 12 -3.67 -14.69 5.84
CA PHE A 12 -2.56 -13.74 5.60
C PHE A 12 -1.83 -14.05 4.30
N ASP A 13 -2.45 -14.85 3.41
CA ASP A 13 -1.85 -15.21 2.14
C ASP A 13 -1.54 -13.96 1.31
N ARG A 14 -0.28 -13.86 0.85
CA ARG A 14 0.24 -12.71 0.10
C ARG A 14 0.01 -11.34 0.77
N MET A 15 -0.11 -11.31 2.11
CA MET A 15 -0.14 -10.03 2.84
C MET A 15 1.23 -9.36 2.79
N VAL A 16 1.23 -8.06 2.50
CA VAL A 16 2.45 -7.23 2.47
C VAL A 16 2.43 -6.11 3.52
N ASP A 17 1.24 -5.73 3.99
CA ASP A 17 1.11 -4.65 4.97
C ASP A 17 -0.15 -4.82 5.84
N MET A 18 -0.10 -4.26 7.05
CA MET A 18 -1.24 -4.19 7.98
C MET A 18 -1.20 -2.88 8.78
N ILE A 19 -2.32 -2.16 8.81
CA ILE A 19 -2.47 -0.88 9.55
C ILE A 19 -3.59 -1.02 10.56
N PHE A 20 -3.30 -0.77 11.83
CA PHE A 20 -4.30 -0.62 12.88
C PHE A 20 -4.74 0.84 12.98
N THR A 21 -6.03 1.09 13.15
CA THR A 21 -6.57 2.44 13.33
C THR A 21 -6.43 2.90 14.77
N ASN A 22 -6.10 4.18 14.97
CA ASN A 22 -6.01 4.80 16.30
C ASN A 22 -7.22 5.72 16.59
N ASP A 23 -8.30 5.58 15.85
CA ASP A 23 -9.52 6.40 15.92
C ASP A 23 -10.60 5.82 16.88
N GLY A 24 -10.27 4.74 17.59
CA GLY A 24 -11.19 4.03 18.49
C GLY A 24 -12.20 3.13 17.79
N SER A 25 -12.08 2.91 16.47
CA SER A 25 -12.94 1.99 15.73
C SER A 25 -12.55 0.52 15.84
N ASP A 26 -11.41 0.23 16.49
CA ASP A 26 -10.83 -1.11 16.60
C ASP A 26 -10.75 -1.83 15.24
N ARG A 27 -10.41 -1.11 14.16
CA ARG A 27 -10.21 -1.69 12.82
C ARG A 27 -8.74 -1.93 12.51
N ALA A 28 -8.50 -2.89 11.63
CA ALA A 28 -7.24 -3.02 10.92
C ALA A 28 -7.46 -3.22 9.41
N PHE A 29 -6.57 -2.65 8.61
CA PHE A 29 -6.55 -2.79 7.17
C PHE A 29 -5.41 -3.72 6.77
N GLN A 30 -5.75 -4.82 6.10
CA GLN A 30 -4.81 -5.78 5.55
C GLN A 30 -4.62 -5.50 4.06
N THR A 31 -3.37 -5.28 3.64
CA THR A 31 -3.00 -5.07 2.24
C THR A 31 -2.47 -6.36 1.64
N LEU A 32 -3.10 -6.81 0.56
CA LEU A 32 -2.76 -8.04 -0.15
C LEU A 32 -2.13 -7.71 -1.50
N GLN A 33 -0.98 -8.32 -1.75
CA GLN A 33 -0.14 -8.08 -2.93
C GLN A 33 -0.89 -8.16 -4.27
N PRO A 34 -1.88 -9.06 -4.49
CA PRO A 34 -2.61 -9.10 -5.77
C PRO A 34 -3.35 -7.80 -6.13
N GLY A 35 -3.63 -6.92 -5.17
CA GLY A 35 -4.39 -5.69 -5.42
C GLY A 35 -5.67 -5.55 -4.61
N GLN A 36 -5.74 -6.20 -3.45
CA GLN A 36 -6.89 -6.13 -2.56
C GLN A 36 -6.51 -5.53 -1.21
N ILE A 37 -7.41 -4.75 -0.65
CA ILE A 37 -7.36 -4.32 0.74
C ILE A 37 -8.58 -4.92 1.43
N LYS A 38 -8.36 -5.51 2.60
CA LYS A 38 -9.42 -5.98 3.48
C LYS A 38 -9.44 -5.15 4.74
N VAL A 39 -10.62 -4.94 5.30
CA VAL A 39 -10.81 -4.36 6.63
C VAL A 39 -11.28 -5.46 7.56
N LEU A 40 -10.75 -5.47 8.78
CA LEU A 40 -11.13 -6.41 9.81
C LEU A 40 -11.30 -5.72 11.15
N ASP A 41 -12.19 -6.27 11.97
CA ASP A 41 -12.23 -5.98 13.40
C ASP A 41 -10.95 -6.51 14.06
N SER A 42 -10.29 -5.67 14.86
CA SER A 42 -9.01 -5.94 15.52
C SER A 42 -9.15 -6.45 16.97
N THR A 43 -10.39 -6.72 17.43
CA THR A 43 -10.68 -7.17 18.80
C THR A 43 -10.28 -8.62 19.12
N GLY A 44 -9.85 -9.41 18.13
CA GLY A 44 -9.21 -10.71 18.36
C GLY A 44 -9.80 -11.89 17.57
N GLU A 45 -10.12 -12.99 18.26
CA GLU A 45 -10.32 -14.32 17.64
C GLU A 45 -11.50 -14.40 16.65
N ASP A 46 -12.53 -13.57 16.87
CA ASP A 46 -13.76 -13.51 16.09
C ASP A 46 -13.77 -12.38 15.04
N ALA A 47 -12.59 -11.86 14.68
CA ALA A 47 -12.40 -10.81 13.70
C ALA A 47 -13.18 -11.10 12.40
N GLN A 48 -14.17 -10.26 12.11
CA GLN A 48 -14.87 -10.28 10.83
C GLN A 48 -14.01 -9.60 9.79
N VAL A 49 -13.94 -10.18 8.58
CA VAL A 49 -13.11 -9.67 7.50
C VAL A 49 -14.00 -9.32 6.30
N HIS A 50 -13.88 -8.09 5.83
CA HIS A 50 -14.61 -7.57 4.68
C HIS A 50 -13.63 -7.08 3.61
N GLU A 51 -14.03 -7.16 2.34
CA GLU A 51 -13.29 -6.49 1.28
C GLU A 51 -13.49 -4.98 1.40
N PHE A 52 -12.39 -4.24 1.53
CA PHE A 52 -12.40 -2.78 1.57
C PHE A 52 -12.21 -2.20 0.17
N MET A 53 -11.27 -2.75 -0.61
CA MET A 53 -10.97 -2.29 -1.97
C MET A 53 -10.44 -3.44 -2.84
N ASP A 54 -10.83 -3.48 -4.11
CA ASP A 54 -10.25 -4.35 -5.13
C ASP A 54 -9.86 -3.54 -6.37
N ILE A 55 -8.55 -3.52 -6.66
CA ILE A 55 -7.95 -2.89 -7.84
C ILE A 55 -7.09 -3.88 -8.62
N ARG A 56 -7.33 -5.19 -8.51
CA ARG A 56 -6.56 -6.24 -9.21
C ARG A 56 -6.44 -5.99 -10.72
N SER A 57 -7.45 -5.38 -11.34
CA SER A 57 -7.43 -5.03 -12.77
C SER A 57 -6.42 -3.94 -13.14
N ARG A 58 -5.93 -3.16 -12.17
CA ARG A 58 -4.95 -2.07 -12.34
C ARG A 58 -3.54 -2.49 -11.94
N VAL A 59 -3.42 -3.54 -11.13
CA VAL A 59 -2.16 -4.03 -10.56
C VAL A 59 -1.47 -4.98 -11.52
N GLY A 60 -0.19 -4.71 -11.79
CA GLY A 60 0.74 -5.67 -12.38
C GLY A 60 1.43 -6.46 -11.29
N ASP A 61 1.41 -7.79 -11.39
CA ASP A 61 1.93 -8.70 -10.37
C ASP A 61 2.74 -9.86 -10.98
N ARG A 62 3.26 -9.67 -12.21
CA ARG A 62 4.03 -10.71 -12.91
C ARG A 62 5.39 -10.97 -12.27
N GLY A 63 6.02 -9.95 -11.69
CA GLY A 63 7.20 -10.06 -10.85
C GLY A 63 6.84 -10.35 -9.39
N ASN A 64 7.69 -11.11 -8.70
CA ASN A 64 7.42 -11.49 -7.30
C ASN A 64 7.41 -10.29 -6.32
N GLU A 65 8.04 -9.17 -6.68
CA GLU A 65 8.06 -7.92 -5.90
C GLU A 65 7.09 -6.86 -6.44
N GLU A 66 6.29 -7.21 -7.46
CA GLU A 66 5.24 -6.35 -7.98
C GLU A 66 3.91 -6.65 -7.28
N GLY A 67 3.01 -5.67 -7.26
CA GLY A 67 1.69 -5.82 -6.66
C GLY A 67 1.17 -4.50 -6.09
N LEU A 68 0.13 -4.57 -5.27
CA LEU A 68 -0.19 -3.53 -4.29
C LEU A 68 0.75 -3.72 -3.09
N LEU A 69 1.66 -2.78 -2.86
CA LEU A 69 2.79 -2.94 -1.95
C LEU A 69 2.71 -2.06 -0.70
N GLY A 70 1.93 -0.99 -0.74
CA GLY A 70 1.82 -0.07 0.38
C GLY A 70 0.44 0.54 0.51
N LEU A 71 0.07 0.79 1.76
CA LEU A 71 -1.13 1.53 2.17
C LEU A 71 -0.71 2.61 3.18
N ALA A 72 -1.34 3.77 3.14
CA ALA A 72 -1.25 4.76 4.21
C ALA A 72 -2.61 5.41 4.40
N LEU A 73 -3.13 5.42 5.62
CA LEU A 73 -4.30 6.22 5.95
C LEU A 73 -3.87 7.68 6.10
N ASP A 74 -4.67 8.61 5.58
CA ASP A 74 -4.45 10.04 5.83
C ASP A 74 -4.47 10.32 7.35
N PRO A 75 -3.67 11.27 7.87
CA PRO A 75 -3.72 11.60 9.29
C PRO A 75 -5.12 11.99 9.79
N ASP A 76 -5.93 12.58 8.92
CA ASP A 76 -7.32 12.95 9.19
C ASP A 76 -8.33 11.94 8.59
N PHE A 77 -7.94 10.67 8.40
CA PHE A 77 -8.76 9.63 7.76
C PHE A 77 -10.16 9.49 8.35
N SER A 78 -10.32 9.60 9.66
CA SER A 78 -11.64 9.52 10.32
C SER A 78 -12.58 10.67 9.94
N ALA A 79 -12.03 11.80 9.50
CA ALA A 79 -12.78 12.98 9.08
C ALA A 79 -12.92 13.08 7.55
N ASN A 80 -11.87 12.74 6.79
CA ASN A 80 -11.82 12.95 5.34
C ASN A 80 -11.95 11.66 4.51
N GLY A 81 -11.75 10.49 5.11
CA GLY A 81 -11.86 9.21 4.44
C GLY A 81 -10.79 8.95 3.37
N PHE A 82 -9.70 9.71 3.34
CA PHE A 82 -8.64 9.57 2.35
C PHE A 82 -7.57 8.57 2.77
N PHE A 83 -7.11 7.79 1.80
CA PHE A 83 -5.99 6.89 1.98
C PHE A 83 -5.17 6.83 0.69
N TYR A 84 -3.94 6.38 0.81
CA TYR A 84 -2.96 6.37 -0.25
C TYR A 84 -2.47 4.95 -0.45
N THR A 85 -2.19 4.59 -1.70
CA THR A 85 -1.61 3.30 -2.05
C THR A 85 -0.36 3.48 -2.89
N TYR A 86 0.49 2.45 -2.83
CA TYR A 86 1.59 2.25 -3.75
C TYR A 86 1.37 0.92 -4.46
N TYR A 87 1.27 0.92 -5.79
CA TYR A 87 1.13 -0.32 -6.55
C TYR A 87 1.93 -0.32 -7.86
N SER A 88 2.31 -1.50 -8.33
CA SER A 88 2.93 -1.70 -9.64
C SER A 88 1.86 -1.78 -10.73
N ALA A 89 2.04 -1.11 -11.86
CA ALA A 89 1.23 -1.25 -13.07
C ALA A 89 2.09 -1.86 -14.19
N ALA A 90 1.50 -2.68 -15.08
CA ALA A 90 2.26 -3.50 -16.05
C ALA A 90 2.45 -2.86 -17.45
N SER A 91 1.71 -1.81 -17.80
CA SER A 91 1.68 -1.27 -19.17
C SER A 91 1.47 0.25 -19.20
N PRO A 92 2.54 1.07 -19.24
CA PRO A 92 3.93 0.67 -19.06
C PRO A 92 4.24 0.23 -17.63
N ARG A 93 5.35 -0.51 -17.45
CA ARG A 93 5.84 -0.96 -16.14
C ARG A 93 6.26 0.23 -15.29
N ARG A 94 5.57 0.44 -14.18
CA ARG A 94 5.79 1.60 -13.30
C ARG A 94 5.21 1.37 -11.92
N SER A 95 5.68 2.14 -10.97
CA SER A 95 5.03 2.32 -9.68
C SER A 95 4.06 3.49 -9.76
N VAL A 96 2.90 3.33 -9.14
CA VAL A 96 1.85 4.33 -9.07
C VAL A 96 1.56 4.61 -7.59
N ILE A 97 1.63 5.89 -7.23
CA ILE A 97 1.21 6.39 -5.93
C ILE A 97 -0.09 7.14 -6.14
N SER A 98 -1.14 6.67 -5.49
CA SER A 98 -2.50 7.18 -5.69
C SER A 98 -3.17 7.46 -4.36
N ARG A 99 -4.02 8.49 -4.34
CA ARG A 99 -4.99 8.72 -3.27
C ARG A 99 -6.35 8.18 -3.68
N PHE A 100 -7.08 7.61 -2.74
CA PHE A 100 -8.46 7.15 -2.89
C PHE A 100 -9.30 7.69 -1.73
N SER A 101 -10.62 7.56 -1.82
CA SER A 101 -11.57 7.87 -0.76
C SER A 101 -12.50 6.70 -0.44
N VAL A 102 -12.99 6.67 0.79
CA VAL A 102 -14.11 5.79 1.19
C VAL A 102 -15.44 6.27 0.64
N SER A 103 -16.42 5.37 0.63
CA SER A 103 -17.82 5.68 0.33
C SER A 103 -18.40 6.57 1.43
N ALA A 104 -19.16 7.59 1.02
CA ALA A 104 -19.88 8.46 1.96
C ALA A 104 -20.95 7.70 2.76
N ASP A 105 -21.49 6.63 2.19
CA ASP A 105 -22.56 5.82 2.80
C ASP A 105 -22.03 4.64 3.61
N THR A 106 -20.78 4.21 3.36
CA THR A 106 -20.20 3.00 3.96
C THR A 106 -18.70 3.23 4.22
N PRO A 107 -18.32 3.71 5.42
CA PRO A 107 -16.93 4.06 5.76
C PRO A 107 -15.92 2.91 5.69
N ASP A 108 -16.40 1.66 5.72
CA ASP A 108 -15.61 0.43 5.57
C ASP A 108 -15.54 -0.06 4.12
N GLN A 109 -15.85 0.80 3.15
CA GLN A 109 -15.78 0.50 1.73
C GLN A 109 -15.09 1.63 0.97
N ALA A 110 -14.02 1.32 0.24
CA ALA A 110 -13.38 2.25 -0.68
C ALA A 110 -14.22 2.44 -1.95
N VAL A 111 -14.01 3.57 -2.62
CA VAL A 111 -14.50 3.81 -3.99
C VAL A 111 -13.32 3.68 -4.96
N PRO A 112 -13.12 2.54 -5.65
CA PRO A 112 -11.97 2.38 -6.55
C PRO A 112 -11.87 3.47 -7.63
N ASP A 113 -12.99 3.99 -8.10
CA ASP A 113 -13.03 5.04 -9.14
C ASP A 113 -12.77 6.45 -8.61
N SER A 114 -12.56 6.62 -7.29
CA SER A 114 -12.12 7.88 -6.68
C SER A 114 -10.62 8.16 -6.85
N GLU A 115 -9.91 7.28 -7.55
CA GLU A 115 -8.46 7.34 -7.71
C GLU A 115 -7.99 8.70 -8.21
N LEU A 116 -7.10 9.32 -7.43
CA LEU A 116 -6.28 10.43 -7.85
C LEU A 116 -4.83 9.99 -7.87
N VAL A 117 -4.27 9.82 -9.06
CA VAL A 117 -2.84 9.53 -9.24
C VAL A 117 -2.02 10.75 -8.81
N ILE A 118 -1.17 10.56 -7.82
CA ILE A 118 -0.28 11.59 -7.26
C ILE A 118 1.07 11.58 -7.99
N MET A 119 1.61 10.38 -8.24
CA MET A 119 2.92 10.20 -8.86
C MET A 119 3.00 8.86 -9.59
N GLU A 120 3.69 8.85 -10.73
CA GLU A 120 4.06 7.64 -11.44
C GLU A 120 5.58 7.62 -11.65
N VAL A 121 6.22 6.49 -11.34
CA VAL A 121 7.68 6.30 -11.47
C VAL A 121 7.94 5.08 -12.33
N ALA A 122 8.59 5.27 -13.48
CA ALA A 122 8.93 4.16 -14.38
C ALA A 122 9.81 3.12 -13.67
N GLN A 123 9.51 1.84 -13.89
CA GLN A 123 10.22 0.71 -13.29
C GLN A 123 10.90 -0.11 -14.41
N PRO A 124 12.24 -0.12 -14.50
CA PRO A 124 12.94 -0.81 -15.58
C PRO A 124 12.87 -2.34 -15.46
N PHE A 125 12.76 -2.88 -14.24
CA PHE A 125 12.68 -4.30 -13.98
C PHE A 125 11.52 -4.65 -13.03
N SER A 126 11.29 -5.96 -12.85
CA SER A 126 10.18 -6.52 -12.07
C SER A 126 10.49 -6.69 -10.57
N ASN A 127 11.60 -6.14 -10.11
CA ASN A 127 12.10 -6.27 -8.74
C ASN A 127 12.76 -4.97 -8.30
N HIS A 128 13.11 -4.90 -7.01
CA HIS A 128 13.51 -3.70 -6.27
C HIS A 128 12.52 -2.55 -6.47
N ASN A 129 11.24 -2.86 -6.34
CA ASN A 129 10.18 -1.87 -6.54
C ASN A 129 9.99 -0.95 -5.33
N GLY A 130 10.50 -1.30 -4.14
CA GLY A 130 10.23 -0.54 -2.91
C GLY A 130 8.78 -0.68 -2.49
N GLY A 131 8.11 0.43 -2.15
CA GLY A 131 6.66 0.49 -2.03
C GLY A 131 6.10 0.73 -0.62
N GLN A 132 6.96 0.93 0.38
CA GLN A 132 6.50 1.38 1.69
C GLN A 132 6.03 2.84 1.57
N ILE A 133 4.83 3.13 2.06
CA ILE A 133 4.32 4.49 2.22
C ILE A 133 3.79 4.71 3.64
N ARG A 134 4.11 5.85 4.26
CA ARG A 134 3.63 6.22 5.60
C ARG A 134 3.64 7.73 5.79
N PHE A 135 2.66 8.25 6.52
CA PHE A 135 2.75 9.62 7.02
C PHE A 135 3.72 9.70 8.20
N GLY A 136 4.60 10.69 8.16
CA GLY A 136 5.46 11.04 9.29
C GLY A 136 4.73 11.93 10.31
N PRO A 137 5.31 12.11 11.51
CA PRO A 137 4.75 12.99 12.54
C PRO A 137 4.76 14.48 12.13
N ASP A 138 5.46 14.81 11.05
CA ASP A 138 5.51 16.13 10.44
C ASP A 138 4.40 16.36 9.39
N GLY A 139 3.53 15.39 9.16
CA GLY A 139 2.38 15.49 8.28
C GLY A 139 2.67 15.23 6.79
N PHE A 140 3.88 14.80 6.44
CA PHE A 140 4.26 14.51 5.06
C PHE A 140 4.17 13.01 4.75
N LEU A 141 3.86 12.67 3.50
CA LEU A 141 3.86 11.28 3.03
C LEU A 141 5.28 10.88 2.63
N TYR A 142 5.82 9.88 3.32
CA TYR A 142 7.12 9.27 2.99
C TYR A 142 6.89 8.08 2.06
N ILE A 143 7.69 8.00 0.99
CA ILE A 143 7.54 6.98 -0.06
C ILE A 143 8.90 6.35 -0.31
N SER A 144 9.03 5.03 -0.13
CA SER A 144 10.25 4.30 -0.46
C SER A 144 10.23 3.80 -1.91
N LEU A 145 11.28 4.13 -2.67
CA LEU A 145 11.52 3.65 -4.01
C LEU A 145 12.80 2.82 -4.00
N GLY A 146 12.73 1.58 -4.48
CA GLY A 146 13.94 0.81 -4.77
C GLY A 146 14.67 1.33 -6.00
N ASP A 147 15.84 0.77 -6.32
CA ASP A 147 16.69 1.20 -7.44
C ASP A 147 16.10 0.85 -8.83
N GLY A 148 14.97 0.15 -8.88
CA GLY A 148 14.31 -0.23 -10.12
C GLY A 148 14.74 -1.59 -10.69
N GLY A 149 15.68 -2.27 -10.03
CA GLY A 149 15.86 -3.72 -10.10
C GLY A 149 16.92 -4.26 -11.05
N SER A 150 16.97 -5.59 -11.10
CA SER A 150 18.07 -6.43 -11.61
C SER A 150 19.31 -6.53 -10.70
N ARG A 151 20.11 -7.58 -10.94
CA ARG A 151 21.29 -7.90 -10.11
C ARG A 151 22.35 -6.82 -10.27
N GLY A 152 22.68 -6.16 -9.16
CA GLY A 152 23.80 -5.21 -9.07
C GLY A 152 23.50 -3.81 -9.58
N ASP A 153 22.23 -3.37 -9.57
CA ASP A 153 21.80 -2.04 -10.00
C ASP A 153 22.44 -1.62 -11.34
N PRO A 154 22.12 -2.31 -12.44
CA PRO A 154 22.80 -2.10 -13.72
C PRO A 154 22.61 -0.68 -14.29
N ASN A 155 21.59 0.04 -13.80
CA ASN A 155 21.31 1.42 -14.20
C ASN A 155 21.96 2.45 -13.26
N GLY A 156 22.61 2.01 -12.16
CA GLY A 156 23.26 2.88 -11.18
C GLY A 156 22.30 3.84 -10.49
N ASN A 157 21.02 3.49 -10.38
CA ASN A 157 19.98 4.36 -9.84
C ASN A 157 20.20 4.65 -8.35
N GLY A 158 20.73 3.70 -7.58
CA GLY A 158 20.94 3.85 -6.14
C GLY A 158 21.94 4.94 -5.75
N GLN A 159 22.76 5.44 -6.68
CA GLN A 159 23.68 6.56 -6.48
C GLN A 159 23.39 7.75 -7.40
N ASN A 160 22.34 7.66 -8.23
CA ASN A 160 22.02 8.68 -9.20
C ASN A 160 21.07 9.73 -8.61
N ARG A 161 21.63 10.90 -8.26
CA ARG A 161 20.88 12.02 -7.70
C ARG A 161 19.87 12.68 -8.66
N SER A 162 19.87 12.32 -9.93
CA SER A 162 18.86 12.76 -10.91
C SER A 162 17.70 11.77 -11.06
N SER A 163 17.72 10.64 -10.37
CA SER A 163 16.67 9.63 -10.36
C SER A 163 15.87 9.70 -9.06
N LEU A 164 14.57 9.39 -9.12
CA LEU A 164 13.77 9.16 -7.92
C LEU A 164 13.99 7.75 -7.36
N LEU A 165 14.46 6.82 -8.18
CA LEU A 165 14.74 5.44 -7.77
C LEU A 165 15.88 5.40 -6.74
N GLY A 166 15.84 4.42 -5.84
CA GLY A 166 16.83 4.25 -4.77
C GLY A 166 16.74 5.30 -3.65
N SER A 167 15.57 5.92 -3.47
CA SER A 167 15.38 7.07 -2.57
C SER A 167 14.20 6.88 -1.61
N ILE A 168 14.18 7.72 -0.56
CA ILE A 168 12.98 7.99 0.25
C ILE A 168 12.50 9.39 -0.11
N LEU A 169 11.31 9.50 -0.68
CA LEU A 169 10.67 10.78 -0.99
C LEU A 169 9.84 11.25 0.22
N ARG A 170 9.58 12.56 0.28
CA ARG A 170 8.73 13.21 1.27
C ARG A 170 7.93 14.28 0.55
N ILE A 171 6.61 14.11 0.45
CA ILE A 171 5.69 15.01 -0.26
C ILE A 171 4.59 15.54 0.64
#